data_AF-A0A8J3J1C4-F1
#
_entry.id   AF-A0A8J3J1C4-F1
#
_cell.length_a   1.000
_cell.length_b   1.000
_cell.length_c   1.000
_cell.angle_alpha   90.00
_cell.angle_beta   90.00
_cell.angle_gamma   90.00
#
_symmetry.space_group_name_H-M   'P 1'
#
loop_
_entity.id
_entity.type
_entity.pdbx_description
1 polymer ?
#
loop_
_entity_poly.entity_id
_entity_poly.type
_entity_poly.pdbx_seq_one_letter_code
_entity_poly.pdbx_strand_id
1 'polypeptide(L)'
;MPTPGVNLGSFLYGVDATNSTNLRPWFQSCGWSADYVILHYIIPGQVQENVYTTYAGDGGRWGFDTNRMQSGQILKYSFTYSYDYRQYDTVWYTWTQP
;
A
#
# COMPACT_ATOMS: atom_id res chain seq x y z
N MET A 1 13.74 -13.51 -16.15
CA MET A 1 13.29 -12.13 -16.37
C MET A 1 14.11 -11.21 -15.49
N PRO A 2 14.74 -10.13 -16.00
CA PRO A 2 15.40 -9.17 -15.14
C PRO A 2 14.33 -8.44 -14.33
N THR A 3 14.49 -8.42 -13.00
CA THR A 3 13.69 -7.61 -12.07
C THR A 3 13.75 -6.16 -12.54
N PRO A 4 12.62 -5.44 -12.72
CA PRO A 4 12.66 -4.04 -13.11
C PRO A 4 13.55 -3.28 -12.12
N GLY A 5 14.64 -2.72 -12.65
CA GLY A 5 15.64 -2.00 -11.85
C GLY A 5 14.95 -0.91 -11.06
N VAL A 6 15.04 -1.02 -9.73
CA VAL A 6 14.50 -0.03 -8.81
C VAL A 6 15.28 1.28 -9.00
N ASN A 7 14.62 2.34 -9.44
CA ASN A 7 15.25 3.66 -9.51
C ASN A 7 15.49 4.16 -8.07
N LEU A 8 16.69 4.67 -7.80
CA LEU A 8 16.98 5.26 -6.49
C LEU A 8 16.04 6.45 -6.27
N GLY A 9 15.30 6.43 -5.15
CA GLY A 9 14.31 7.45 -4.82
C GLY A 9 12.89 7.16 -5.32
N SER A 10 12.64 6.03 -6.01
CA SER A 10 11.29 5.61 -6.37
C SER A 10 10.64 4.75 -5.27
N PHE A 11 9.43 4.27 -5.53
CA PHE A 11 8.76 3.26 -4.70
C PHE A 11 7.96 2.31 -5.59
N LEU A 12 7.66 1.13 -5.05
CA LEU A 12 6.72 0.18 -5.61
C LEU A 12 5.48 0.11 -4.70
N TYR A 13 4.35 -0.28 -5.27
CA TYR A 13 3.11 -0.45 -4.54
C TYR A 13 2.27 -1.56 -5.17
N GLY A 14 1.31 -2.06 -4.42
CA GLY A 14 0.36 -3.04 -4.91
C GLY A 14 -0.63 -3.46 -3.84
N VAL A 15 -1.40 -4.49 -4.17
CA VAL A 15 -2.36 -5.12 -3.28
C VAL A 15 -2.20 -6.62 -3.40
N ASP A 16 -1.92 -7.29 -2.29
CA ASP A 16 -1.91 -8.74 -2.21
C ASP A 16 -3.26 -9.22 -1.67
N ALA A 17 -3.96 -10.08 -2.42
CA ALA A 17 -5.16 -10.73 -1.90
C ALA A 17 -4.74 -11.89 -0.97
N THR A 18 -4.92 -11.72 0.35
CA THR A 18 -4.53 -12.76 1.32
C THR A 18 -5.58 -13.87 1.39
N ASN A 19 -6.84 -13.56 1.07
CA ASN A 19 -7.90 -14.53 0.76
C ASN A 19 -9.06 -13.82 -0.01
N SER A 20 -10.25 -14.43 -0.08
CA SER A 20 -11.40 -13.88 -0.82
C SER A 20 -12.02 -12.63 -0.19
N THR A 21 -11.70 -12.29 1.06
CA THR A 21 -12.25 -11.12 1.78
C THR A 21 -11.20 -10.20 2.39
N ASN A 22 -9.97 -10.68 2.51
CA ASN A 22 -8.84 -9.95 3.07
C ASN A 22 -7.83 -9.63 1.97
N LEU A 23 -7.32 -8.41 2.03
CA LEU A 23 -6.29 -7.92 1.13
C LEU A 23 -5.34 -7.01 1.88
N ARG A 24 -4.11 -6.94 1.38
CA ARG A 24 -3.02 -6.15 1.96
C ARG A 24 -2.49 -5.17 0.93
N PRO A 25 -2.91 -3.90 0.96
CA PRO A 25 -2.24 -2.86 0.21
C PRO A 25 -0.84 -2.68 0.79
N TRP A 26 0.15 -2.56 -0.08
CA TRP A 26 1.54 -2.47 0.34
C TRP A 26 2.31 -1.39 -0.41
N PHE A 27 3.34 -0.88 0.26
CA PHE A 27 4.29 0.12 -0.21
C PHE A 27 5.72 -0.36 0.03
N GLN A 28 6.61 -0.16 -0.93
CA GLN A 28 8.01 -0.55 -0.84
C GLN A 28 8.90 0.57 -1.36
N SER A 29 9.69 1.18 -0.47
CA SER A 29 10.70 2.15 -0.84
C SER A 29 11.84 1.51 -1.64
N CYS A 30 12.40 2.23 -2.60
CA CYS A 30 13.45 1.73 -3.49
C CYS A 30 14.77 2.48 -3.30
N GLY A 31 15.71 1.85 -2.61
CA GLY A 31 17.03 2.45 -2.32
C GLY A 31 17.02 3.49 -1.20
N TRP A 32 15.94 3.52 -0.40
CA TRP A 32 15.80 4.35 0.80
C TRP A 32 14.84 3.66 1.78
N SER A 33 14.77 4.15 3.01
CA SER A 33 13.88 3.63 4.06
C SER A 33 12.92 4.73 4.52
N ALA A 34 11.64 4.39 4.63
CA ALA A 34 10.68 5.20 5.36
C ALA A 34 10.78 4.89 6.86
N ASP A 35 10.50 5.87 7.71
CA ASP A 35 10.29 5.68 9.15
C ASP A 35 8.85 5.26 9.45
N TYR A 36 7.92 5.72 8.62
CA TYR A 36 6.53 5.32 8.63
C TYR A 36 5.89 5.45 7.26
N VAL A 37 4.83 4.68 7.07
CA VAL A 37 3.91 4.81 5.96
C VAL A 37 2.48 4.75 6.51
N ILE A 38 1.65 5.70 6.12
CA ILE A 38 0.21 5.75 6.40
C ILE A 38 -0.51 5.33 5.13
N LEU A 39 -1.43 4.37 5.26
CA LEU A 39 -2.35 3.97 4.20
C LEU A 39 -3.66 4.74 4.39
N HIS A 40 -4.11 5.40 3.33
CA HIS A 40 -5.46 5.95 3.22
C HIS A 40 -6.25 5.04 2.30
N TYR A 41 -7.41 4.54 2.73
CA TYR A 41 -8.19 3.65 1.88
C TYR A 41 -9.70 3.80 2.05
N ILE A 42 -10.44 3.41 1.02
CA ILE A 42 -11.90 3.42 0.97
C ILE A 42 -12.35 2.09 0.39
N ILE A 43 -13.08 1.31 1.20
CA ILE A 43 -13.85 0.14 0.74
C ILE A 43 -15.24 0.64 0.29
N PRO A 44 -15.82 0.12 -0.81
CA PRO A 44 -17.14 0.57 -1.27
C PRO A 44 -18.21 0.52 -0.18
N GLY A 45 -18.95 1.62 -0.01
CA GLY A 45 -19.98 1.75 1.01
C GLY A 45 -19.47 2.01 2.43
N GLN A 46 -18.16 2.20 2.62
CA GLN A 46 -17.55 2.59 3.89
C GLN A 46 -16.97 4.01 3.80
N VAL A 47 -16.63 4.57 4.96
CA VAL A 47 -15.88 5.83 5.05
C VAL A 47 -14.39 5.60 4.74
N GLN A 48 -13.65 6.69 4.52
CA GLN A 48 -12.21 6.62 4.41
C GLN A 48 -11.57 6.26 5.75
N GLU A 49 -10.65 5.32 5.72
CA GLU A 49 -9.81 4.93 6.85
C GLU A 49 -8.37 5.40 6.62
N ASN A 50 -7.68 5.76 7.70
CA ASN A 50 -6.28 6.20 7.66
C ASN A 50 -5.52 5.43 8.74
N VAL A 51 -4.58 4.57 8.34
CA VAL A 51 -3.93 3.63 9.24
C VAL A 51 -2.42 3.68 9.09
N TYR A 52 -1.69 3.64 10.21
CA TYR A 52 -0.26 3.34 10.18
C TYR A 52 -0.06 1.90 9.74
N THR A 53 0.75 1.72 8.70
CA THR A 53 1.10 0.40 8.19
C THR A 53 2.19 -0.24 9.04
N THR A 54 2.34 -1.55 8.92
CA THR A 54 3.41 -2.31 9.58
C THR A 54 4.48 -2.71 8.56
N TYR A 55 5.74 -2.54 8.94
CA TYR A 55 6.87 -2.97 8.12
C TYR A 55 7.10 -4.47 8.27
N ALA A 56 6.97 -5.21 7.16
CA ALA A 56 7.39 -6.60 7.06
C ALA A 56 8.87 -6.63 6.66
N GLY A 57 9.74 -7.02 7.61
CA GLY A 57 11.18 -7.11 7.41
C GLY A 57 11.60 -8.03 6.26
N ASP A 58 10.82 -9.09 6.02
CA ASP A 58 10.99 -9.95 4.86
C ASP A 58 10.25 -9.37 3.65
N GLY A 59 11.00 -8.83 2.70
CA GLY A 59 10.46 -8.22 1.47
C GLY A 59 10.46 -6.69 1.47
N GLY A 60 10.74 -6.04 2.61
CA GLY A 60 10.91 -4.60 2.70
C GLY A 60 9.64 -3.80 2.43
N ARG A 61 8.48 -4.35 2.81
CA ARG A 61 7.17 -3.78 2.50
C ARG A 61 6.46 -3.27 3.74
N TRP A 62 5.95 -2.06 3.65
CA TRP A 62 4.94 -1.51 4.54
C TRP A 62 3.57 -1.98 4.08
N GLY A 63 2.74 -2.52 4.96
CA GLY A 63 1.39 -2.94 4.58
C GLY A 63 0.42 -3.03 5.75
N PHE A 64 -0.86 -3.17 5.42
CA PHE A 64 -1.93 -3.32 6.40
C PHE A 64 -2.99 -4.28 5.86
N ASP A 65 -3.41 -5.23 6.68
CA ASP A 65 -4.47 -6.16 6.28
C ASP A 65 -5.83 -5.49 6.46
N THR A 66 -6.52 -5.30 5.34
CA THR A 66 -7.91 -4.85 5.33
C THR A 66 -8.83 -6.06 5.20
N ASN A 67 -10.06 -5.91 5.71
CA ASN A 67 -11.04 -6.99 5.76
C ASN A 67 -12.33 -6.56 5.06
N ARG A 68 -13.17 -7.54 4.72
CA ARG A 68 -14.58 -7.36 4.27
C ARG A 68 -14.76 -6.91 2.81
N MET A 69 -13.79 -7.14 1.94
CA MET A 69 -14.01 -6.96 0.49
C MET A 69 -14.77 -8.14 -0.10
N GLN A 70 -15.56 -7.88 -1.13
CA GLN A 70 -16.27 -8.89 -1.94
C GLN A 70 -15.75 -8.83 -3.38
N SER A 71 -15.86 -9.95 -4.11
CA SER A 71 -15.49 -10.01 -5.53
C SER A 71 -16.22 -8.93 -6.33
N GLY A 72 -15.48 -8.27 -7.23
CA GLY A 72 -15.96 -7.14 -8.03
C GLY A 72 -15.93 -5.77 -7.32
N GLN A 73 -15.65 -5.72 -6.01
CA GLN A 73 -15.52 -4.43 -5.31
C GLN A 73 -14.20 -3.74 -5.65
N ILE A 74 -14.26 -2.40 -5.73
CA ILE A 74 -13.11 -1.55 -6.02
C ILE A 74 -12.62 -0.90 -4.74
N LEU A 75 -11.44 -1.30 -4.27
CA LEU A 75 -10.69 -0.57 -3.26
C LEU A 75 -10.10 0.70 -3.88
N LYS A 76 -10.24 1.84 -3.20
CA LYS A 76 -9.45 3.05 -3.48
C LYS A 76 -8.40 3.21 -2.39
N TYR A 77 -7.16 3.51 -2.74
CA TYR A 77 -6.09 3.67 -1.75
C TYR A 77 -5.01 4.67 -2.17
N SER A 78 -4.35 5.31 -1.20
CA SER A 78 -3.15 6.12 -1.37
C SER A 78 -2.24 5.96 -0.16
N PHE A 79 -1.01 6.46 -0.24
CA PHE A 79 -0.05 6.41 0.85
C PHE A 79 0.51 7.79 1.15
N THR A 80 0.74 8.07 2.44
CA THR A 80 1.68 9.10 2.90
C THR A 80 2.90 8.39 3.47
N TYR A 81 4.11 8.77 3.06
CA TYR A 81 5.35 8.15 3.55
C TYR A 81 6.35 9.20 4.01
N SER A 82 7.20 8.82 4.97
CA SER A 82 8.35 9.65 5.33
C SER A 82 9.54 9.38 4.42
N TYR A 83 10.20 10.44 3.97
CA TYR A 83 11.49 10.37 3.29
C TYR A 83 12.29 11.64 3.63
N ASP A 84 13.53 11.48 4.07
CA ASP A 84 14.42 12.59 4.44
C ASP A 84 13.73 13.61 5.38
N TYR A 85 13.10 13.09 6.45
CA TYR A 85 12.36 13.84 7.47
C TYR A 85 11.13 14.63 6.98
N ARG A 86 10.71 14.44 5.73
CA ARG A 86 9.51 15.05 5.14
C ARG A 86 8.45 14.00 4.85
N GLN A 87 7.21 14.46 4.68
CA GLN A 87 6.09 13.64 4.25
C GLN A 87 5.75 13.90 2.79
N TYR A 88 5.41 12.83 2.08
CA TYR A 88 5.00 12.86 0.69
C TYR A 88 3.76 12.01 0.51
N ASP A 89 2.82 12.52 -0.27
CA ASP A 89 1.58 11.82 -0.62
C ASP A 89 1.67 11.23 -2.02
N THR A 90 1.10 10.05 -2.19
CA THR A 90 0.86 9.49 -3.51
C THR A 90 -0.48 9.98 -4.08
N VAL A 91 -0.65 9.81 -5.39
CA VAL A 91 -2.00 9.84 -5.98
C VAL A 91 -2.87 8.71 -5.42
N TRP A 92 -4.17 8.79 -5.65
CA TRP A 92 -5.10 7.69 -5.38
C TRP A 92 -5.02 6.62 -6.47
N TYR A 93 -4.91 5.37 -6.05
CA TYR A 93 -4.94 4.17 -6.85
C TYR A 93 -6.25 3.42 -6.64
N THR A 94 -6.54 2.48 -7.55
CA THR A 94 -7.69 1.59 -7.45
C THR A 94 -7.28 0.15 -7.67
N TRP A 95 -7.95 -0.77 -6.98
CA TRP A 95 -7.77 -2.20 -7.18
C TRP A 95 -9.10 -2.93 -7.08
N THR A 96 -9.38 -3.83 -8.01
CA THR A 96 -10.62 -4.60 -8.05
C THR A 96 -10.37 -5.99 -7.47
N GLN A 97 -11.18 -6.39 -6.49
CA GLN A 97 -11.18 -7.76 -5.97
C GLN A 97 -11.60 -8.72 -7.10
N PRO A 98 -10.76 -9.71 -7.47
CA PRO A 98 -11.11 -10.69 -8.50
C PRO A 98 -12.29 -11.57 -8.11
#